data_AF-A0A7J4LLU9-F1
#
_entry.id   AF-A0A7J4LLU9-F1
#
_cell.length_a   1.000
_cell.length_b   1.000
_cell.length_c   1.000
_cell.angle_alpha   90.00
_cell.angle_beta   90.00
_cell.angle_gamma   90.00
#
_symmetry.space_group_name_H-M   'P 1'
#
loop_
_entity.id
_entity.type
_entity.pdbx_description
1 polymer ?
#
loop_
_entity_poly.entity_id
_entity_poly.type
_entity_poly.pdbx_seq_one_letter_code
_entity_poly.pdbx_strand_id
1 'polypeptide(L)'
;MKTDSDLVDIKGKKYSRKNLQLLLGRTDIDGVTDELLVIAEAVDDPYRLPFLLDRILTFEVTGEDTLRPALLRVQIDAMLRMNDDLEKFQRRRYVAQVMEKLLYGDLLLGIGVTVVGMEEEEGM
;
A
#
# COMPACT_ATOMS: atom_id res chain seq x y z
N MET A 1 -18.89 13.71 -4.22
CA MET A 1 -19.40 13.86 -2.84
C MET A 1 -19.12 12.54 -2.11
N LYS A 2 -18.20 12.50 -1.14
CA LYS A 2 -18.08 11.34 -0.24
C LYS A 2 -19.23 11.45 0.77
N THR A 3 -20.12 10.47 0.83
CA THR A 3 -21.18 10.42 1.83
C THR A 3 -20.53 10.06 3.18
N ASP A 4 -20.84 10.78 4.26
CA ASP A 4 -20.29 10.55 5.62
C ASP A 4 -20.47 9.10 6.13
N SER A 5 -21.35 8.31 5.49
CA SER A 5 -21.61 6.89 5.78
C SER A 5 -20.44 5.94 5.54
N ASP A 6 -19.37 6.37 4.87
CA ASP A 6 -18.23 5.51 4.48
C ASP A 6 -16.98 5.66 5.37
N LEU A 7 -17.06 6.50 6.41
CA LEU A 7 -15.95 6.75 7.35
C LEU A 7 -16.17 6.03 8.68
N VAL A 8 -15.07 5.55 9.27
CA VAL A 8 -15.04 4.92 10.60
C VAL A 8 -14.07 5.67 11.48
N ASP A 9 -14.48 5.99 12.71
CA ASP A 9 -13.57 6.56 13.71
C ASP A 9 -12.84 5.43 14.46
N ILE A 10 -11.51 5.47 14.42
CA ILE A 10 -10.64 4.56 15.14
C ILE A 10 -9.57 5.41 15.84
N LYS A 11 -9.52 5.33 17.18
CA LYS A 11 -8.58 6.10 18.01
C LYS A 11 -8.65 7.63 17.75
N GLY A 12 -9.85 8.17 17.51
CA GLY A 12 -10.08 9.61 17.31
C GLY A 12 -9.73 10.10 15.91
N LYS A 13 -9.55 9.19 14.95
CA LYS A 13 -9.23 9.51 13.56
C LYS A 13 -10.18 8.79 12.61
N LYS A 14 -10.62 9.51 11.57
CA LYS A 14 -11.50 8.97 10.54
C LYS A 14 -10.71 8.25 9.44
N TYR A 15 -11.17 7.06 9.09
CA TYR A 15 -10.62 6.22 8.02
C TYR A 15 -11.71 5.82 7.04
N SER A 16 -11.39 5.60 5.77
CA SER A 16 -12.34 5.00 4.83
C SER A 16 -12.58 3.52 5.15
N ARG A 17 -13.82 3.15 5.46
CA ARG A 17 -14.23 1.75 5.68
C ARG A 17 -13.83 0.86 4.51
N LYS A 18 -14.11 1.32 3.28
CA LYS A 18 -13.78 0.59 2.06
C LYS A 18 -12.28 0.30 1.94
N ASN A 19 -11.44 1.23 2.38
CA ASN A 19 -9.99 1.05 2.30
C ASN A 19 -9.48 0.11 3.39
N LEU A 20 -10.05 0.15 4.60
CA LEU A 20 -9.76 -0.84 5.65
C LEU A 20 -10.14 -2.25 5.20
N GLN A 21 -11.35 -2.41 4.65
CA GLN A 21 -11.82 -3.68 4.08
C GLN A 21 -10.90 -4.18 2.97
N LEU A 22 -10.47 -3.29 2.06
CA LEU A 22 -9.54 -3.63 0.99
C LEU A 22 -8.21 -4.13 1.53
N LEU A 23 -7.66 -3.48 2.56
CA LEU A 23 -6.39 -3.88 3.17
C LEU A 23 -6.49 -5.25 3.83
N LEU A 24 -7.56 -5.48 4.60
CA LEU A 24 -7.83 -6.76 5.26
C LEU A 24 -8.20 -7.88 4.26
N GLY A 25 -8.77 -7.53 3.10
CA GLY A 25 -9.26 -8.49 2.11
C GLY A 25 -10.60 -9.12 2.49
N ARG A 26 -11.39 -8.47 3.35
CA ARG A 26 -12.70 -8.94 3.84
C ARG A 26 -13.64 -7.75 4.09
N THR A 27 -14.92 -8.03 4.34
CA THR A 27 -15.97 -7.01 4.47
C THR A 27 -16.12 -6.45 5.89
N ASP A 28 -15.66 -7.17 6.91
CA ASP A 28 -15.53 -6.62 8.26
C ASP A 28 -14.22 -5.81 8.41
N ILE A 29 -14.10 -5.11 9.54
CA ILE A 29 -12.92 -4.31 9.88
C ILE A 29 -12.29 -4.75 11.21
N ASP A 30 -12.66 -5.94 11.68
CA ASP A 30 -12.17 -6.47 12.94
C ASP A 30 -10.68 -6.81 12.80
N GLY A 31 -9.92 -6.72 13.88
CA GLY A 31 -8.49 -7.04 13.87
C GLY A 31 -7.60 -6.12 13.03
N VAL A 32 -8.06 -4.90 12.71
CA VAL A 32 -7.18 -3.90 12.09
C VAL A 32 -6.06 -3.51 13.05
N THR A 33 -4.81 -3.66 12.59
CA THR A 33 -3.60 -3.33 13.37
C THR A 33 -3.19 -1.87 13.17
N ASP A 34 -2.26 -1.38 14.00
CA ASP A 34 -1.77 0.00 13.89
C ASP A 34 -0.98 0.25 12.60
N GLU A 35 -0.26 -0.76 12.12
CA GLU A 35 0.45 -0.75 10.84
C GLU A 35 -0.54 -0.62 9.67
N LEU A 36 -1.66 -1.36 9.72
CA LEU A 36 -2.72 -1.26 8.72
C LEU A 36 -3.40 0.11 8.75
N LEU A 37 -3.55 0.74 9.92
CA LEU A 37 -4.09 2.10 10.02
C LEU A 37 -3.15 3.14 9.39
N VAL A 38 -1.84 3.00 9.55
CA VAL A 38 -0.86 3.86 8.86
C VAL A 38 -0.92 3.68 7.35
N ILE A 39 -0.99 2.43 6.89
CA ILE A 39 -1.14 2.14 5.46
C ILE A 39 -2.45 2.74 4.94
N ALA A 40 -3.56 2.57 5.67
CA ALA A 40 -4.85 3.14 5.31
C ALA A 40 -4.79 4.66 5.18
N GLU A 41 -4.07 5.34 6.06
CA GLU A 41 -3.86 6.78 6.02
C GLU A 41 -3.11 7.22 4.75
N ALA A 42 -2.03 6.53 4.38
CA ALA A 42 -1.28 6.81 3.16
C ALA A 42 -2.12 6.50 1.89
N VAL A 43 -2.99 5.49 1.96
CA VAL A 43 -3.86 5.08 0.86
C VAL A 43 -5.08 5.99 0.70
N ASP A 44 -5.61 6.52 1.80
CA ASP A 44 -6.70 7.51 1.83
C ASP A 44 -6.24 8.86 1.28
N ASP A 45 -4.99 9.25 1.60
CA ASP A 45 -4.35 10.46 1.11
C ASP A 45 -2.86 10.21 0.78
N PRO A 46 -2.54 9.98 -0.51
CA PRO A 46 -1.17 9.73 -0.97
C PRO A 46 -0.14 10.77 -0.58
N TYR A 47 -0.55 12.03 -0.36
CA TYR A 47 0.37 13.11 0.02
C TYR A 47 0.83 13.00 1.48
N ARG A 48 0.21 12.13 2.29
CA ARG A 48 0.62 11.89 3.68
C ARG A 48 1.80 10.94 3.81
N LEU A 49 2.13 10.16 2.78
CA LEU A 49 3.20 9.17 2.83
C LEU A 49 4.53 9.73 3.35
N PRO A 50 5.03 10.91 2.92
CA PRO A 50 6.29 11.47 3.45
C PRO A 50 6.26 11.72 4.95
N PHE A 51 5.10 12.12 5.50
CA PHE A 51 4.92 12.40 6.93
C PHE A 51 4.74 11.14 7.77
N LEU A 52 4.58 9.98 7.12
CA LEU A 52 4.40 8.69 7.78
C LEU A 52 5.68 7.86 7.80
N LEU A 53 6.76 8.31 7.14
CA LEU A 53 8.00 7.55 7.01
C LEU A 53 8.57 7.10 8.35
N ASP A 54 8.64 8.00 9.34
CA ASP A 54 9.18 7.65 10.66
C ASP A 54 8.41 6.50 11.31
N ARG A 55 7.07 6.48 11.15
CA ARG A 55 6.22 5.40 11.66
C ARG A 55 6.42 4.11 10.86
N ILE A 56 6.47 4.20 9.54
CA ILE A 56 6.62 3.05 8.64
C ILE A 56 7.97 2.35 8.88
N LEU A 57 9.05 3.12 9.06
CA LEU A 57 10.39 2.58 9.28
C LEU A 57 10.53 1.87 10.64
N THR A 58 9.61 2.11 11.58
CA THR A 58 9.56 1.44 12.88
C THR A 58 8.72 0.16 12.88
N PHE A 59 8.12 -0.22 11.75
CA PHE A 59 7.28 -1.44 11.71
C PHE A 59 8.11 -2.70 11.94
N GLU A 60 7.72 -3.46 12.95
CA GLU A 60 8.23 -4.81 13.17
C GLU A 60 7.42 -5.80 12.32
N VAL A 61 7.85 -5.99 11.07
CA VAL A 61 7.27 -7.03 10.21
C VAL A 61 7.84 -8.38 10.66
N THR A 62 7.18 -9.04 11.61
CA THR A 62 7.64 -10.32 12.19
C THR A 62 6.63 -11.45 11.97
N GLY A 63 7.12 -12.68 11.81
CA GLY A 63 6.29 -13.88 11.74
C GLY A 63 5.39 -13.99 10.50
N GLU A 64 4.18 -14.53 10.69
CA GLU A 64 3.16 -14.72 9.64
C GLU A 64 2.39 -13.43 9.27
N ASP A 65 2.54 -12.36 10.08
CA ASP A 65 1.87 -11.06 9.91
C ASP A 65 2.55 -10.21 8.83
N THR A 66 2.45 -10.67 7.59
CA THR A 66 2.93 -9.90 6.45
C THR A 66 1.92 -8.81 6.06
N LEU A 67 2.36 -7.56 6.01
CA LEU A 67 1.62 -6.44 5.42
C LEU A 67 1.57 -6.51 3.89
N ARG A 68 2.40 -7.36 3.27
CA ARG A 68 2.55 -7.47 1.81
C ARG A 68 1.23 -7.76 1.09
N PRO A 69 0.39 -8.73 1.50
CA PRO A 69 -0.92 -8.96 0.87
C PRO A 69 -1.83 -7.73 0.87
N ALA A 70 -1.81 -6.93 1.95
CA ALA A 70 -2.59 -5.71 2.03
C ALA A 70 -2.13 -4.68 0.98
N LEU A 71 -0.82 -4.51 0.82
CA LEU A 71 -0.23 -3.64 -0.21
C LEU A 71 -0.55 -4.12 -1.63
N LEU A 72 -0.51 -5.43 -1.86
CA LEU A 72 -0.86 -6.03 -3.16
C LEU A 72 -2.31 -5.80 -3.53
N ARG A 73 -3.24 -5.91 -2.57
CA ARG A 73 -4.67 -5.61 -2.80
C ARG A 73 -4.87 -4.17 -3.25
N VAL A 74 -4.13 -3.21 -2.66
CA VAL A 74 -4.18 -1.80 -3.09
C VAL A 74 -3.63 -1.62 -4.50
N GLN A 75 -2.51 -2.27 -4.83
CA GLN A 75 -1.95 -2.21 -6.19
C GLN A 75 -2.92 -2.79 -7.24
N ILE A 76 -3.54 -3.94 -6.95
CA ILE A 76 -4.50 -4.60 -7.85
C ILE A 76 -5.77 -3.75 -7.99
N ASP A 77 -6.38 -3.26 -6.90
CA ASP A 77 -7.55 -2.37 -6.94
C ASP A 77 -7.27 -1.12 -7.78
N ALA A 78 -6.09 -0.50 -7.59
CA ALA A 78 -5.70 0.66 -8.36
C ALA A 78 -5.52 0.36 -9.86
N MET A 79 -4.93 -0.78 -10.21
CA MET A 79 -4.79 -1.20 -11.61
C MET A 79 -6.14 -1.46 -12.28
N LEU A 80 -7.07 -2.13 -11.59
CA LEU A 80 -8.41 -2.43 -12.11
C LEU A 80 -9.26 -1.18 -12.33
N ARG A 81 -8.99 -0.12 -11.56
CA ARG A 81 -9.79 1.12 -11.54
C ARG A 81 -9.08 2.30 -12.20
N MET A 82 -7.94 2.06 -12.84
CA MET A 82 -7.12 3.11 -13.45
C MET A 82 -7.90 3.94 -14.48
N ASN A 83 -8.83 3.31 -15.21
CA ASN A 83 -9.67 3.99 -16.20
C ASN A 83 -10.74 4.90 -15.58
N ASP A 84 -11.09 4.70 -14.30
CA ASP A 84 -12.07 5.55 -13.60
C ASP A 84 -11.47 6.94 -13.33
N ASP A 85 -10.20 6.97 -12.91
CA ASP A 85 -9.46 8.17 -12.50
C ASP A 85 -7.96 7.85 -12.45
N LEU A 86 -7.30 8.04 -13.59
CA LEU A 86 -5.89 7.68 -13.77
C LEU A 86 -5.00 8.29 -12.69
N GLU A 87 -5.14 9.59 -12.46
CA GLU A 87 -4.27 10.34 -11.55
C GLU A 87 -4.44 9.84 -10.10
N LYS A 88 -5.69 9.64 -9.66
CA LYS A 88 -5.99 9.12 -8.33
C LYS A 88 -5.45 7.71 -8.13
N PHE A 89 -5.76 6.78 -9.04
CA PHE A 89 -5.38 5.39 -8.85
C PHE A 89 -3.88 5.15 -9.09
N GLN A 90 -3.25 5.91 -9.98
CA GLN A 90 -1.80 5.86 -10.16
C GLN A 90 -1.05 6.31 -8.90
N ARG A 91 -1.46 7.41 -8.24
CA ARG A 91 -0.89 7.82 -6.95
C ARG A 91 -1.07 6.76 -5.86
N ARG A 92 -2.26 6.16 -5.80
CA ARG A 92 -2.57 5.12 -4.82
C ARG A 92 -1.72 3.87 -5.01
N ARG A 93 -1.51 3.45 -6.27
CA ARG A 93 -0.59 2.37 -6.64
C ARG A 93 0.85 2.72 -6.27
N TYR A 94 1.31 3.93 -6.59
CA TYR A 94 2.65 4.41 -6.26
C TYR A 94 2.92 4.30 -4.75
N VAL A 95 1.99 4.78 -3.92
CA VAL A 95 2.11 4.70 -2.45
C VAL A 95 2.26 3.26 -1.98
N ALA A 96 1.41 2.34 -2.46
CA ALA A 96 1.49 0.94 -2.09
C ALA A 96 2.82 0.29 -2.52
N GLN A 97 3.33 0.64 -3.71
CA GLN A 97 4.63 0.15 -4.21
C GLN A 97 5.81 0.71 -3.40
N VAL A 98 5.78 1.99 -3.04
CA VAL A 98 6.82 2.59 -2.19
C VAL A 98 6.83 1.94 -0.81
N MET A 99 5.66 1.76 -0.19
CA MET A 99 5.56 1.08 1.10
C MET A 99 6.04 -0.39 1.02
N GLU A 100 5.73 -1.09 -0.07
CA GLU A 100 6.22 -2.46 -0.27
C GLU A 100 7.75 -2.49 -0.37
N LYS A 101 8.34 -1.58 -1.15
CA LYS A 101 9.80 -1.45 -1.24
C LYS A 101 10.45 -1.07 0.09
N LEU A 102 9.84 -0.18 0.86
CA LEU A 102 10.38 0.24 2.16
C LEU A 102 10.38 -0.90 3.18
N LEU A 103 9.30 -1.68 3.20
CA LEU A 103 9.11 -2.74 4.20
C LEU A 103 9.82 -4.05 3.82
N TYR A 104 10.01 -4.30 2.52
CA TYR A 104 10.50 -5.60 2.05
C TYR A 104 11.67 -5.55 1.05
N GLY A 105 12.07 -4.36 0.59
CA GLY A 105 13.18 -4.18 -0.36
C GLY A 105 12.85 -4.43 -1.83
N ASP A 106 11.73 -5.09 -2.15
CA ASP A 106 11.33 -5.42 -3.51
C ASP A 106 9.83 -5.24 -3.76
N LEU A 107 9.43 -5.33 -5.03
CA LEU A 107 8.02 -5.42 -5.44
C LEU A 107 7.72 -6.85 -5.85
N LEU A 108 6.66 -7.44 -5.30
CA LEU A 108 6.20 -8.75 -5.79
C LEU A 108 5.58 -8.63 -7.19
N LEU A 109 4.83 -7.54 -7.43
CA LEU A 109 4.23 -7.24 -8.73
C LEU A 109 5.09 -6.21 -9.47
N GLY A 110 6.23 -6.67 -9.99
CA GLY A 110 7.05 -5.88 -10.91
C GLY A 110 6.49 -5.93 -12.32
N ILE A 111 6.12 -4.78 -12.90
CA ILE A 111 6.09 -4.66 -14.36
C ILE A 111 7.56 -4.49 -14.77
N GLY A 112 8.13 -5.56 -15.33
CA GLY A 112 9.56 -5.71 -15.55
C GLY A 112 10.16 -4.59 -16.39
N VAL A 113 11.20 -3.96 -15.86
CA VAL A 113 12.43 -3.75 -16.64
C VAL A 113 13.41 -4.78 -16.11
N THR A 114 13.53 -5.91 -16.81
CA THR A 114 14.72 -6.73 -16.70
C THR A 114 15.83 -5.96 -17.38
N VAL A 115 16.65 -5.23 -16.62
CA VAL A 115 18.01 -4.96 -17.07
C VAL A 115 18.70 -6.31 -16.97
N VAL A 116 18.75 -7.02 -18.10
CA VAL A 116 19.63 -8.17 -18.26
C VAL A 116 21.03 -7.66 -17.94
N GLY A 117 21.66 -8.25 -16.93
CA GLY A 117 23.01 -7.90 -16.52
C GLY A 117 23.90 -7.87 -17.75
N MET A 118 24.65 -6.77 -17.90
CA MET A 118 25.83 -6.76 -18.74
C MET A 118 26.77 -7.78 -18.11
N GLU A 119 26.82 -8.99 -18.66
CA GLU A 119 27.90 -9.92 -18.37
C GLU A 119 29.18 -9.21 -18.82
N GLU A 120 30.02 -8.86 -17.86
CA GLU A 120 31.40 -8.48 -18.16
C GLU A 120 32.04 -9.72 -18.81
N GLU A 121 32.31 -9.65 -20.12
CA GLU A 121 33.23 -10.58 -20.77
C GLU A 121 34.63 -10.36 -20.15
N GLU A 122 34.88 -11.01 -19.02
CA GLU A 122 36.24 -11.23 -18.55
C GLU A 122 36.93 -12.23 -19.50
N GLY A 123 37.77 -11.69 -20.38
CA GLY A 123 39.04 -12.30 -20.74
C GLY A 123 39.04 -13.34 -21.87
N MET A 124 39.57 -12.92 -23.01
CA MET A 124 40.53 -13.75 -23.76
C MET A 124 41.75 -12.92 -24.13
#